data_AF-D5SZW4-F1
#
_entry.id   AF-D5SZW4-F1
#
_cell.length_a   1.000
_cell.length_b   1.000
_cell.length_c   1.000
_cell.angle_alpha   90.00
_cell.angle_beta   90.00
_cell.angle_gamma   90.00
#
_symmetry.space_group_name_H-M   'P 1'
#
loop_
_entity.id
_entity.type
_entity.pdbx_description
1 polymer ?
#
loop_
_entity_poly.entity_id
_entity_poly.type
_entity_poly.pdbx_seq_one_letter_code
_entity_poly.pdbx_strand_id
1 'polypeptide(L)'
;MEKIKQNKIWITILVIGIIVIGILLAMLHQQKQNSPEAQSSSYVSSAKASSASTSVQDKNNEKVYAKKAASMKGHVLIMGENQVYFTTWTAKEFKNWASHYLALSESERHKDGVKESFGTPVNIENSDTNMLYPLDNWAKQIESNGTPSDYFSTVKAYNKQYPGVNPDDIKK
;
A
#
# COMPACT_ATOMS: atom_id res chain seq x y z
N MET A 1 -23.54 70.11 -46.27
CA MET A 1 -22.45 69.24 -45.74
C MET A 1 -22.84 68.46 -44.47
N GLU A 2 -24.09 68.48 -44.00
CA GLU A 2 -24.48 67.83 -42.74
C GLU A 2 -24.59 66.30 -42.81
N LYS A 3 -25.03 65.73 -43.94
CA LYS A 3 -25.16 64.26 -44.13
C LYS A 3 -23.83 63.50 -43.97
N ILE A 4 -22.69 64.12 -44.34
CA ILE A 4 -21.36 63.50 -44.23
C ILE A 4 -20.87 63.51 -42.77
N LYS A 5 -21.25 64.53 -41.96
CA LYS A 5 -20.91 64.61 -40.53
C LYS A 5 -21.71 63.60 -39.69
N GLN A 6 -22.99 63.40 -39.98
CA GLN A 6 -23.81 62.40 -39.28
C GLN A 6 -23.37 60.96 -39.58
N ASN A 7 -23.00 60.64 -40.83
CA ASN A 7 -22.46 59.31 -41.16
C ASN A 7 -21.15 59.00 -40.43
N LYS A 8 -20.26 59.99 -40.26
CA LYS A 8 -19.01 59.81 -39.50
C LYS A 8 -19.29 59.53 -38.02
N ILE A 9 -20.21 60.26 -37.39
CA ILE A 9 -20.64 60.02 -35.99
C ILE A 9 -21.21 58.59 -35.83
N TRP A 10 -22.06 58.15 -36.75
CA TRP A 10 -22.68 56.82 -36.71
C TRP A 10 -21.66 55.69 -36.86
N ILE A 11 -20.70 55.85 -37.77
CA ILE A 11 -19.61 54.90 -37.96
C ILE A 11 -18.72 54.83 -36.70
N THR A 12 -18.42 55.97 -36.07
CA THR A 12 -17.61 56.00 -34.84
C THR A 12 -18.31 55.28 -33.67
N ILE A 13 -19.62 55.49 -33.50
CA ILE A 13 -20.41 54.80 -32.46
C ILE A 13 -20.42 53.28 -32.71
N LEU A 14 -20.56 52.86 -33.97
CA LEU A 14 -20.62 51.45 -34.36
C LEU A 14 -19.27 50.75 -34.13
N VAL A 15 -18.15 51.43 -34.43
CA VAL A 15 -16.79 50.92 -34.16
C VAL A 15 -16.53 50.79 -32.66
N ILE A 16 -16.91 51.79 -31.86
CA ILE A 16 -16.76 51.72 -30.39
C ILE A 16 -17.60 50.57 -29.81
N GLY A 17 -18.83 50.37 -30.31
CA GLY A 17 -19.69 49.26 -29.89
C GLY A 17 -19.07 47.88 -30.13
N ILE A 18 -18.45 47.66 -31.30
CA ILE A 18 -17.77 46.40 -31.62
C ILE A 18 -16.57 46.15 -30.69
N ILE A 19 -15.79 47.19 -30.38
CA ILE A 19 -14.64 47.08 -29.48
C ILE A 19 -15.09 46.67 -28.07
N VAL A 20 -16.16 47.30 -27.55
CA VAL A 20 -16.71 46.99 -26.22
C VAL A 20 -17.22 45.55 -26.16
N ILE A 21 -17.92 45.09 -27.20
CA ILE A 21 -18.39 43.69 -27.30
C ILE A 21 -17.21 42.71 -27.31
N GLY A 22 -16.13 43.05 -28.03
CA GLY A 22 -14.90 42.25 -28.05
C GLY A 22 -14.26 42.10 -26.66
N ILE A 23 -14.17 43.19 -25.90
CA ILE A 23 -13.63 43.18 -24.54
C ILE A 23 -14.54 42.37 -23.60
N LEU A 24 -15.86 42.54 -23.69
CA LEU A 24 -16.82 41.78 -22.88
C LEU A 24 -16.74 40.28 -23.17
N LEU A 25 -16.61 39.86 -24.43
CA LEU A 25 -16.44 38.46 -24.82
C LEU A 25 -15.12 37.87 -24.30
N ALA A 26 -14.04 38.66 -24.28
CA ALA A 26 -12.75 38.24 -23.72
C ALA A 26 -12.83 38.06 -22.20
N MET A 27 -13.49 38.99 -21.49
CA MET A 27 -13.73 38.88 -20.05
C MET A 27 -14.61 37.68 -19.70
N LEU A 28 -15.63 37.38 -20.52
CA LEU A 28 -16.53 36.23 -20.33
C LEU A 28 -15.79 34.89 -20.53
N HIS A 29 -14.85 34.83 -21.48
CA HIS A 29 -13.97 33.68 -21.64
C HIS A 29 -13.00 33.51 -20.47
N GLN A 30 -12.41 34.61 -19.94
CA GLN A 30 -11.56 34.57 -18.75
C GLN A 30 -12.34 34.15 -17.49
N GLN A 31 -13.56 34.64 -17.30
CA GLN A 31 -14.42 34.23 -16.18
C GLN A 31 -14.78 32.75 -16.24
N LYS A 32 -15.00 32.20 -17.44
CA LYS A 32 -15.32 30.78 -17.61
C LYS A 32 -14.14 29.85 -17.28
N GLN A 33 -12.91 30.30 -17.53
CA GLN A 33 -11.70 29.55 -17.17
C GLN A 33 -11.33 29.67 -15.68
N ASN A 34 -11.66 30.81 -15.05
CA ASN A 34 -11.42 31.06 -13.63
C ASN A 34 -12.62 30.70 -12.75
N SER A 35 -13.64 30.02 -13.28
CA SER A 35 -14.78 29.62 -12.48
C SER A 35 -14.40 28.48 -11.51
N PRO A 36 -15.05 28.41 -10.34
CA PRO A 36 -14.86 27.30 -9.40
C PRO A 36 -15.09 25.92 -10.04
N GLU A 37 -15.97 25.83 -11.05
CA GLU A 37 -16.28 24.61 -11.80
C GLU A 37 -15.11 24.18 -12.73
N ALA A 38 -14.43 25.15 -13.34
CA ALA A 38 -13.24 24.90 -14.17
C ALA A 38 -12.04 24.46 -13.32
N GLN A 39 -11.86 25.06 -12.13
CA GLN A 39 -10.80 24.65 -11.19
C GLN A 39 -11.08 23.28 -10.55
N SER A 40 -12.34 22.98 -10.23
CA SER A 40 -12.71 21.67 -9.69
C SER A 40 -12.61 20.56 -10.74
N SER A 41 -12.94 20.82 -12.01
CA SER A 41 -12.73 19.84 -13.10
C SER A 41 -11.25 19.52 -13.37
N SER A 42 -10.35 20.51 -13.27
CA SER A 42 -8.90 20.31 -13.42
C SER A 42 -8.29 19.58 -12.22
N TYR A 43 -8.78 19.85 -11.00
CA TYR A 43 -8.40 19.06 -9.81
C TYR A 43 -8.87 17.60 -9.92
N VAL A 44 -10.11 17.35 -10.34
CA VAL A 44 -10.63 15.98 -10.54
C VAL A 44 -9.86 15.25 -11.65
N SER A 45 -9.50 15.94 -12.73
CA SER A 45 -8.71 15.37 -13.82
C SER A 45 -7.29 15.04 -13.41
N SER A 46 -6.63 15.93 -12.65
CA SER A 46 -5.29 15.69 -12.13
C SER A 46 -5.28 14.59 -11.07
N ALA A 47 -6.24 14.55 -10.14
CA ALA A 47 -6.39 13.47 -9.20
C ALA A 47 -6.59 12.12 -9.91
N LYS A 48 -7.47 12.07 -10.92
CA LYS A 48 -7.71 10.86 -11.71
C LYS A 48 -6.47 10.43 -12.52
N ALA A 49 -5.73 11.38 -13.09
CA ALA A 49 -4.48 11.11 -13.80
C ALA A 49 -3.40 10.58 -12.86
N SER A 50 -3.23 11.20 -11.68
CA SER A 50 -2.31 10.72 -10.63
C SER A 50 -2.69 9.31 -10.17
N SER A 51 -3.97 9.04 -9.89
CA SER A 51 -4.43 7.69 -9.51
C SER A 51 -4.20 6.66 -10.62
N ALA A 52 -4.40 7.04 -11.89
CA ALA A 52 -4.12 6.17 -13.03
C ALA A 52 -2.62 5.88 -13.16
N SER A 53 -1.76 6.89 -13.03
CA SER A 53 -0.30 6.72 -13.03
C SER A 53 0.19 5.83 -11.89
N THR A 54 -0.32 6.01 -10.67
CA THR A 54 -0.03 5.13 -9.52
C THR A 54 -0.45 3.70 -9.81
N SER A 55 -1.66 3.47 -10.35
CA SER A 55 -2.13 2.11 -10.67
C SER A 55 -1.28 1.37 -11.73
N VAL A 56 -0.69 2.11 -12.67
CA VAL A 56 0.24 1.54 -13.67
C VAL A 56 1.59 1.23 -13.03
N GLN A 57 2.07 2.13 -12.17
CA GLN A 57 3.31 1.93 -11.42
C GLN A 57 3.20 0.74 -10.47
N ASP A 58 2.10 0.60 -9.73
CA ASP A 58 1.87 -0.53 -8.82
C ASP A 58 1.86 -1.87 -9.57
N LYS A 59 1.14 -1.96 -10.69
CA LYS A 59 1.14 -3.17 -11.53
C LYS A 59 2.51 -3.49 -12.12
N ASN A 60 3.30 -2.48 -12.45
CA ASN A 60 4.68 -2.69 -12.92
C ASN A 60 5.58 -3.16 -11.78
N ASN A 61 5.44 -2.58 -10.60
CA ASN A 61 6.15 -2.98 -9.39
C ASN A 61 5.84 -4.43 -9.02
N GLU A 62 4.56 -4.83 -9.00
CA GLU A 62 4.16 -6.23 -8.75
C GLU A 62 4.86 -7.21 -9.69
N LYS A 63 4.98 -6.88 -10.99
CA LYS A 63 5.70 -7.73 -11.95
C LYS A 63 7.20 -7.81 -11.66
N VAL A 64 7.82 -6.70 -11.26
CA VAL A 64 9.23 -6.66 -10.87
C VAL A 64 9.46 -7.46 -9.59
N TYR A 65 8.61 -7.27 -8.59
CA TYR A 65 8.63 -7.98 -7.31
C TYR A 65 8.40 -9.48 -7.49
N ALA A 66 7.46 -9.89 -8.32
CA ALA A 66 7.24 -11.31 -8.63
C ALA A 66 8.46 -11.97 -9.28
N LYS A 67 9.13 -11.28 -10.22
CA LYS A 67 10.38 -11.77 -10.83
C LYS A 67 11.49 -11.90 -9.79
N LYS A 68 11.60 -10.93 -8.89
CA LYS A 68 12.61 -10.92 -7.82
C LYS A 68 12.35 -12.01 -6.77
N ALA A 69 11.11 -12.12 -6.29
CA ALA A 69 10.69 -13.15 -5.36
C ALA A 69 10.93 -14.56 -5.90
N ALA A 70 10.79 -14.75 -7.23
CA ALA A 70 11.06 -16.04 -7.88
C ALA A 70 12.55 -16.42 -7.91
N SER A 71 13.49 -15.47 -7.84
CA SER A 71 14.93 -15.75 -7.81
C SER A 71 15.49 -15.85 -6.39
N MET A 72 14.79 -15.29 -5.40
CA MET A 72 15.19 -15.36 -3.99
C MET A 72 14.91 -16.73 -3.38
N LYS A 73 15.82 -17.17 -2.51
CA LYS A 73 15.70 -18.39 -1.73
C LYS A 73 15.44 -18.04 -0.27
N GLY A 74 14.78 -18.94 0.44
CA GLY A 74 14.52 -18.81 1.86
C GLY A 74 13.04 -18.96 2.20
N HIS A 75 12.80 -19.33 3.45
CA HIS A 75 11.50 -19.42 4.06
C HIS A 75 11.14 -18.07 4.66
N VAL A 76 9.85 -17.74 4.69
CA VAL A 76 9.35 -16.47 5.21
C VAL A 76 8.34 -16.74 6.33
N LEU A 77 8.43 -15.97 7.41
CA LEU A 77 7.50 -16.02 8.53
C LEU A 77 7.02 -14.61 8.87
N ILE A 78 5.70 -14.45 9.02
CA ILE A 78 5.10 -13.23 9.53
C ILE A 78 4.87 -13.40 11.04
N MET A 79 5.43 -12.51 11.85
CA MET A 79 5.39 -12.58 13.32
C MET A 79 4.52 -11.48 13.96
N GLY A 80 3.94 -10.61 13.14
CA GLY A 80 3.09 -9.51 13.57
C GLY A 80 2.81 -8.54 12.41
N GLU A 81 2.06 -7.48 12.69
CA GLU A 81 1.75 -6.46 11.70
C GLU A 81 3.04 -5.82 11.16
N ASN A 82 3.29 -5.96 9.86
CA ASN A 82 4.49 -5.50 9.16
C ASN A 82 5.82 -6.09 9.67
N GLN A 83 5.75 -7.26 10.32
CA GLN A 83 6.91 -7.98 10.82
C GLN A 83 7.11 -9.27 10.03
N VAL A 84 7.77 -9.14 8.88
CA VAL A 84 8.03 -10.24 7.95
C VAL A 84 9.53 -10.52 7.95
N TYR A 85 9.89 -11.76 8.29
CA TYR A 85 11.28 -12.19 8.42
C TYR A 85 11.58 -13.38 7.53
N PHE A 86 12.84 -13.50 7.11
CA PHE A 86 13.41 -14.78 6.77
C PHE A 86 13.46 -15.65 8.01
N THR A 87 13.02 -16.90 7.87
CA THR A 87 13.19 -17.91 8.91
C THR A 87 14.14 -19.00 8.42
N THR A 88 14.96 -19.51 9.32
CA THR A 88 15.76 -20.71 9.08
C THR A 88 14.97 -22.00 9.26
N TRP A 89 13.76 -21.92 9.86
CA TRP A 89 12.96 -23.08 10.15
C TRP A 89 12.21 -23.59 8.93
N THR A 90 12.31 -24.89 8.76
CA THR A 90 11.50 -25.71 7.85
C THR A 90 10.21 -26.15 8.55
N ALA A 91 9.26 -26.65 7.75
CA ALA A 91 8.02 -27.22 8.29
C ALA A 91 8.25 -28.36 9.31
N LYS A 92 9.37 -29.09 9.19
CA LYS A 92 9.71 -30.15 10.14
C LYS A 92 10.14 -29.58 11.50
N GLU A 93 10.91 -28.50 11.50
CA GLU A 93 11.37 -27.85 12.73
C GLU A 93 10.19 -27.26 13.50
N PHE A 94 9.22 -26.63 12.82
CA PHE A 94 7.97 -26.20 13.45
C PHE A 94 7.25 -27.35 14.13
N LYS A 95 7.00 -28.46 13.41
CA LYS A 95 6.32 -29.64 13.99
C LYS A 95 7.05 -30.19 15.20
N ASN A 96 8.36 -30.38 15.08
CA ASN A 96 9.19 -30.89 16.16
C ASN A 96 9.10 -29.97 17.38
N TRP A 97 9.23 -28.66 17.20
CA TRP A 97 9.12 -27.70 18.29
C TRP A 97 7.75 -27.78 18.96
N ALA A 98 6.67 -27.75 18.18
CA ALA A 98 5.31 -27.77 18.73
C ALA A 98 5.04 -29.05 19.54
N SER A 99 5.46 -30.21 19.04
CA SER A 99 5.33 -31.48 19.77
C SER A 99 6.13 -31.49 21.06
N HIS A 100 7.38 -30.97 21.07
CA HIS A 100 8.17 -30.87 22.30
C HIS A 100 7.55 -29.88 23.29
N TYR A 101 7.12 -28.72 22.80
CA TYR A 101 6.52 -27.67 23.61
C TYR A 101 5.23 -28.16 24.28
N LEU A 102 4.32 -28.80 23.54
CA LEU A 102 3.06 -29.32 24.08
C LEU A 102 3.23 -30.50 25.04
N ALA A 103 4.36 -31.22 24.97
CA ALA A 103 4.69 -32.29 25.91
C ALA A 103 5.17 -31.76 27.28
N LEU A 104 5.59 -30.50 27.38
CA LEU A 104 5.93 -29.86 28.66
C LEU A 104 4.68 -29.68 29.53
N SER A 105 4.86 -29.63 30.85
CA SER A 105 3.75 -29.28 31.76
C SER A 105 3.29 -27.84 31.56
N GLU A 106 2.05 -27.53 31.94
CA GLU A 106 1.52 -26.17 31.84
C GLU A 106 2.38 -25.15 32.60
N SER A 107 2.83 -25.49 33.81
CA SER A 107 3.73 -24.66 34.61
C SER A 107 5.08 -24.38 33.93
N GLU A 108 5.59 -25.31 33.11
CA GLU A 108 6.83 -25.11 32.37
C GLU A 108 6.61 -24.23 31.14
N ARG A 109 5.45 -24.36 30.48
CA ARG A 109 5.10 -23.56 29.30
C ARG A 109 4.78 -22.12 29.65
N HIS A 110 4.04 -21.89 30.74
CA HIS A 110 3.47 -20.59 31.07
C HIS A 110 4.42 -19.66 31.83
N LYS A 111 5.57 -20.15 32.29
CA LYS A 111 6.56 -19.37 33.04
C LYS A 111 7.10 -18.17 32.23
N ASP A 112 7.31 -17.03 32.91
CA ASP A 112 8.02 -15.88 32.35
C ASP A 112 9.43 -16.28 31.83
N GLY A 113 9.82 -15.71 30.68
CA GLY A 113 11.12 -15.98 30.05
C GLY A 113 11.11 -17.14 29.05
N VAL A 114 10.03 -17.91 28.96
CA VAL A 114 9.85 -18.92 27.91
C VAL A 114 9.59 -18.21 26.59
N LYS A 115 10.51 -18.37 25.64
CA LYS A 115 10.48 -17.66 24.36
C LYS A 115 11.01 -18.52 23.22
N GLU A 116 10.56 -18.21 22.01
CA GLU A 116 11.01 -18.84 20.78
C GLU A 116 11.13 -17.79 19.67
N SER A 117 12.19 -17.89 18.87
CA SER A 117 12.44 -16.99 17.75
C SER A 117 11.97 -17.55 16.41
N PHE A 118 11.72 -18.86 16.36
CA PHE A 118 11.33 -19.58 15.14
C PHE A 118 12.34 -19.35 14.00
N GLY A 119 13.63 -19.26 14.35
CA GLY A 119 14.71 -19.04 13.38
C GLY A 119 14.76 -17.62 12.81
N THR A 120 14.15 -16.64 13.49
CA THR A 120 14.17 -15.21 13.14
C THR A 120 14.96 -14.41 14.19
N PRO A 121 15.25 -13.11 13.98
CA PRO A 121 15.98 -12.28 14.95
C PRO A 121 15.11 -11.79 16.12
N VAL A 122 13.79 -12.02 16.08
CA VAL A 122 12.86 -11.57 17.12
C VAL A 122 12.26 -12.77 17.85
N ASN A 123 11.90 -12.58 19.12
CA ASN A 123 11.29 -13.63 19.93
C ASN A 123 9.81 -13.36 20.16
N ILE A 124 9.03 -14.44 20.22
CA ILE A 124 7.72 -14.47 20.87
C ILE A 124 7.95 -15.03 22.27
N GLU A 125 7.42 -14.35 23.27
CA GLU A 125 7.66 -14.68 24.68
C GLU A 125 6.33 -14.82 25.41
N ASN A 126 6.26 -15.84 26.25
CA ASN A 126 5.17 -16.01 27.20
C ASN A 126 5.39 -15.11 28.41
N SER A 127 4.29 -14.70 29.04
CA SER A 127 4.33 -13.99 30.30
C SER A 127 3.27 -14.54 31.26
N ASP A 128 3.72 -15.19 32.32
CA ASP A 128 2.89 -15.59 33.46
C ASP A 128 2.34 -14.35 34.17
N THR A 129 3.23 -13.36 34.38
CA THR A 129 2.90 -12.10 35.04
C THR A 129 1.71 -11.39 34.38
N ASN A 130 1.62 -11.43 33.05
CA ASN A 130 0.53 -10.81 32.28
C ASN A 130 -0.53 -11.81 31.80
N MET A 131 -0.41 -13.09 32.15
CA MET A 131 -1.26 -14.19 31.65
C MET A 131 -1.35 -14.26 30.11
N LEU A 132 -0.23 -14.04 29.42
CA LEU A 132 -0.13 -14.04 27.96
C LEU A 132 0.73 -15.21 27.49
N TYR A 133 0.12 -16.17 26.80
CA TYR A 133 0.80 -17.40 26.34
C TYR A 133 0.73 -17.57 24.81
N PRO A 134 1.31 -16.65 24.03
CA PRO A 134 1.26 -16.72 22.57
C PRO A 134 1.86 -18.02 22.01
N LEU A 135 2.87 -18.60 22.68
CA LEU A 135 3.49 -19.86 22.23
C LEU A 135 2.53 -21.06 22.31
N ASP A 136 1.56 -21.06 23.24
CA ASP A 136 0.50 -22.08 23.28
C ASP A 136 -0.37 -22.04 22.04
N ASN A 137 -0.74 -20.83 21.59
CA ASN A 137 -1.55 -20.66 20.38
C ASN A 137 -0.78 -21.11 19.14
N TRP A 138 0.51 -20.73 19.05
CA TRP A 138 1.39 -21.17 17.96
C TRP A 138 1.56 -22.68 17.94
N ALA A 139 1.86 -23.30 19.09
CA ALA A 139 2.06 -24.74 19.16
C ALA A 139 0.81 -25.53 18.77
N LYS A 140 -0.38 -25.14 19.26
CA LYS A 140 -1.66 -25.77 18.87
C LYS A 140 -1.96 -25.60 17.38
N GLN A 141 -1.69 -24.42 16.82
CA GLN A 141 -1.87 -24.20 15.38
C GLN A 141 -0.93 -25.08 14.56
N ILE A 142 0.35 -25.18 14.94
CA ILE A 142 1.33 -26.00 14.27
C ILE A 142 1.01 -27.49 14.41
N GLU A 143 0.51 -27.95 15.56
CA GLU A 143 0.07 -29.33 15.75
C GLU A 143 -1.05 -29.68 14.74
N SER A 144 -2.02 -28.78 14.55
CA SER A 144 -3.12 -28.97 13.60
C SER A 144 -2.68 -28.87 12.13
N ASN A 145 -1.91 -27.84 11.78
CA ASN A 145 -1.67 -27.46 10.37
C ASN A 145 -0.28 -27.87 9.86
N GLY A 146 0.60 -28.28 10.77
CA GLY A 146 1.99 -28.60 10.53
C GLY A 146 2.95 -27.41 10.51
N THR A 147 2.46 -26.19 10.30
CA THR A 147 3.22 -24.94 10.35
C THR A 147 2.33 -23.80 10.85
N PRO A 148 2.88 -22.65 11.23
CA PRO A 148 2.10 -21.44 11.41
C PRO A 148 1.33 -21.09 10.13
N SER A 149 0.17 -20.45 10.24
CA SER A 149 -0.57 -19.91 9.08
C SER A 149 0.26 -18.92 8.26
N ASP A 150 1.15 -18.23 8.97
CA ASP A 150 1.94 -17.12 8.48
C ASP A 150 3.32 -17.54 7.96
N TYR A 151 3.52 -18.84 7.77
CA TYR A 151 4.73 -19.42 7.22
C TYR A 151 4.59 -19.68 5.72
N PHE A 152 5.63 -19.32 4.98
CA PHE A 152 5.77 -19.58 3.55
C PHE A 152 7.08 -20.30 3.28
N SER A 153 6.99 -21.43 2.59
CA SER A 153 8.17 -22.23 2.24
C SER A 153 9.12 -21.56 1.25
N THR A 154 8.67 -20.51 0.56
CA THR A 154 9.47 -19.73 -0.39
C THR A 154 9.05 -18.27 -0.42
N VAL A 155 10.00 -17.37 -0.71
CA VAL A 155 9.74 -15.94 -0.99
C VAL A 155 8.72 -15.77 -2.12
N LYS A 156 8.78 -16.63 -3.15
CA LYS A 156 7.80 -16.66 -4.24
C LYS A 156 6.37 -16.92 -3.76
N ALA A 157 6.18 -17.88 -2.84
CA ALA A 157 4.87 -18.18 -2.28
C ALA A 157 4.34 -17.00 -1.47
N TYR A 158 5.20 -16.37 -0.67
CA TYR A 158 4.87 -15.16 0.07
C TYR A 158 4.43 -14.01 -0.86
N ASN A 159 5.24 -13.66 -1.87
CA ASN A 159 4.90 -12.59 -2.81
C ASN A 159 3.64 -12.89 -3.63
N LYS A 160 3.33 -14.16 -3.93
CA LYS A 160 2.06 -14.51 -4.60
C LYS A 160 0.85 -14.09 -3.77
N GLN A 161 0.93 -14.19 -2.44
CA GLN A 161 -0.13 -13.77 -1.52
C GLN A 161 -0.08 -12.26 -1.24
N TYR A 162 1.11 -11.65 -1.31
CA TYR A 162 1.34 -10.22 -1.07
C TYR A 162 2.10 -9.57 -2.25
N PRO A 163 1.46 -9.41 -3.42
CA PRO A 163 2.15 -9.05 -4.67
C PRO A 163 2.75 -7.63 -4.65
N GLY A 164 2.14 -6.71 -3.89
CA GLY A 164 2.61 -5.34 -3.73
C GLY A 164 3.78 -5.16 -2.76
N VAL A 165 4.19 -6.20 -2.03
CA VAL A 165 5.31 -6.11 -1.10
C VAL A 165 6.62 -6.33 -1.84
N ASN A 166 7.55 -5.38 -1.69
CA ASN A 166 8.90 -5.53 -2.21
C ASN A 166 9.62 -6.66 -1.45
N PRO A 167 10.12 -7.71 -2.12
CA PRO A 167 10.82 -8.82 -1.46
C PRO A 167 12.08 -8.41 -0.68
N ASP A 168 12.67 -7.25 -0.97
CA ASP A 168 13.80 -6.72 -0.19
C ASP A 168 13.41 -6.25 1.22
N ASP A 169 12.12 -5.96 1.44
CA ASP A 169 11.62 -5.47 2.73
C ASP A 169 11.47 -6.61 3.74
N ILE A 170 11.64 -7.87 3.30
CA ILE A 170 11.70 -9.05 4.17
C ILE A 170 13.00 -8.96 5.00
N LYS A 171 12.82 -8.87 6.31
CA LYS A 171 13.91 -8.67 7.27
C LYS A 171 14.71 -9.95 7.46
N LYS A 172 16.00 -9.81 7.77
CA LYS A 172 16.90 -10.91 8.12
C LYS A 172 17.14 -10.94 9.61
#